data_AF-A0ABD7PGR8-F1
#
_entry.id   AF-A0ABD7PGR8-F1
#
_cell.length_a   1.000
_cell.length_b   1.000
_cell.length_c   1.000
_cell.angle_alpha   90.00
_cell.angle_beta   90.00
_cell.angle_gamma   90.00
#
_symmetry.space_group_name_H-M   'P 1'
#
loop_
_entity.id
_entity.type
_entity.pdbx_description
1 polymer ?
#
loop_
_entity_poly.entity_id
_entity_poly.type
_entity_poly.pdbx_seq_one_letter_code
_entity_poly.pdbx_strand_id
1 'polypeptide(L)'
;MESGYVTTPFGRRPMSLGMLASQQLAETIEPGMKRSKWKLFRAICEARPALGVTDRALTVLDALLTFYPDDEISEEKGLIVFPSNAQLSLRARGMTPATLRRHLAVLVEAGLILRKDSPNGKRYARRDRAGAVGEAFGFSVAPLLARAAEIESLAAQTVTDRELLRVTRERLTLCRRDISKLIMTALEEEISGDWEGISAMFRTLLARIPRVATAEDLAPLLDEMGLLRAEIVNMLERRIKTQKIDANESQIEHHKQNS
;
A
#
# COMPACT_ATOMS: atom_id res chain seq x y z
N MET A 1 35.75 -15.83 13.91
CA MET A 1 34.36 -15.58 14.34
C MET A 1 34.33 -14.19 14.93
N GLU A 2 34.22 -13.17 14.08
CA GLU A 2 34.08 -11.79 14.55
C GLU A 2 32.62 -11.62 14.99
N SER A 3 32.43 -11.37 16.28
CA SER A 3 31.17 -10.92 16.83
C SER A 3 30.72 -9.70 16.05
N GLY A 4 29.58 -9.78 15.39
CA GLY A 4 28.85 -8.62 14.91
C GLY A 4 28.85 -7.51 15.97
N TYR A 5 29.17 -6.28 15.57
CA TYR A 5 29.36 -5.15 16.48
C TYR A 5 27.99 -4.69 17.00
N VAL A 6 27.47 -5.37 18.02
CA VAL A 6 26.27 -4.93 18.75
C VAL A 6 26.59 -3.63 19.48
N THR A 7 25.90 -2.55 19.12
CA THR A 7 26.05 -1.23 19.74
C THR A 7 24.90 -0.96 20.70
N THR A 8 25.21 -0.46 21.90
CA THR A 8 24.22 -0.06 22.90
C THR A 8 23.93 1.44 22.82
N PRO A 9 22.68 1.89 23.07
CA PRO A 9 22.36 3.31 23.09
C PRO A 9 23.20 4.10 24.10
N PHE A 10 23.61 5.33 23.74
CA PHE A 10 24.35 6.20 24.65
C PHE A 10 23.44 6.81 25.73
N GLY A 11 23.97 6.93 26.97
CA GLY A 11 23.30 7.59 28.09
C GLY A 11 22.21 6.72 28.74
N ARG A 12 21.10 7.35 29.14
CA ARG A 12 20.00 6.68 29.89
C ARG A 12 18.98 5.94 29.00
N ARG A 13 19.27 5.74 27.71
CA ARG A 13 18.32 5.08 26.80
C ARG A 13 18.38 3.57 26.97
N PRO A 14 17.24 2.90 27.21
CA PRO A 14 17.22 1.44 27.28
C PRO A 14 17.45 0.84 25.89
N MET A 15 18.10 -0.32 25.86
CA MET A 15 18.19 -1.18 24.68
C MET A 15 16.89 -1.98 24.55
N SER A 16 16.38 -2.18 23.34
CA SER A 16 15.22 -3.02 23.07
C SER A 16 15.57 -4.17 22.11
N LEU A 17 14.84 -5.29 22.19
CA LEU A 17 15.03 -6.42 21.29
C LEU A 17 14.90 -6.02 19.80
N GLY A 18 14.00 -5.08 19.48
CA GLY A 18 13.87 -4.56 18.12
C GLY A 18 15.12 -3.83 17.63
N MET A 19 15.84 -3.14 18.52
CA MET A 19 17.13 -2.52 18.18
C MET A 19 18.21 -3.59 17.92
N LEU A 20 18.26 -4.64 18.73
CA LEU A 20 19.19 -5.77 18.54
C LEU A 20 18.91 -6.50 17.22
N ALA A 21 17.64 -6.82 16.95
CA ALA A 21 17.23 -7.48 15.72
C ALA A 21 17.56 -6.65 14.47
N SER A 22 17.33 -5.32 14.54
CA SER A 22 17.69 -4.41 13.45
C SER A 22 19.21 -4.36 13.21
N GLN A 23 20.02 -4.48 14.26
CA GLN A 23 21.49 -4.55 14.14
C GLN A 23 21.93 -5.88 13.51
N GLN A 24 21.35 -7.01 13.92
CA GLN A 24 21.63 -8.30 13.30
C GLN A 24 21.23 -8.34 11.82
N LEU A 25 20.06 -7.79 11.46
CA LEU A 25 19.63 -7.69 10.06
C LEU A 25 20.59 -6.83 9.23
N ALA A 26 21.17 -5.77 9.81
CA ALA A 26 22.16 -4.97 9.13
C ALA A 26 23.47 -5.74 8.83
N GLU A 27 23.72 -6.85 9.52
CA GLU A 27 24.88 -7.73 9.28
C GLU A 27 24.57 -8.84 8.26
N THR A 28 23.29 -9.07 7.92
CA THR A 28 22.87 -10.06 6.91
C THR A 28 22.79 -9.48 5.50
N ILE A 29 23.37 -8.30 5.25
CA ILE A 29 23.40 -7.70 3.92
C ILE A 29 24.25 -8.59 3.01
N GLU A 30 23.68 -9.04 1.89
CA GLU A 30 24.43 -9.82 0.92
C GLU A 30 25.57 -8.97 0.32
N PRO A 31 26.80 -9.51 0.24
CA PRO A 31 27.92 -8.79 -0.35
C PRO A 31 27.60 -8.31 -1.77
N GLY A 32 27.83 -7.03 -2.03
CA GLY A 32 27.56 -6.41 -3.34
C GLY A 32 26.10 -6.01 -3.56
N MET A 33 25.21 -6.17 -2.59
CA MET A 33 23.85 -5.65 -2.64
C MET A 33 23.87 -4.11 -2.80
N LYS A 34 23.20 -3.62 -3.84
CA LYS A 34 23.02 -2.18 -4.09
C LYS A 34 21.56 -1.88 -4.40
N ARG A 35 21.08 -0.74 -3.93
CA ARG A 35 19.73 -0.25 -4.24
C ARG A 35 19.74 1.26 -4.47
N SER A 36 18.96 1.70 -5.46
CA SER A 36 18.76 3.13 -5.70
C SER A 36 18.05 3.76 -4.50
N LYS A 37 18.70 4.77 -3.92
CA LYS A 37 18.25 5.55 -2.77
C LYS A 37 16.81 6.04 -2.92
N TRP A 38 16.51 6.66 -4.06
CA TRP A 38 15.21 7.27 -4.32
C TRP A 38 14.14 6.30 -4.81
N LYS A 39 14.52 5.15 -5.35
CA LYS A 39 13.54 4.07 -5.62
C LYS A 39 13.13 3.40 -4.32
N LEU A 40 14.10 3.08 -3.46
CA LEU A 40 13.84 2.49 -2.16
C LEU A 40 13.04 3.43 -1.25
N PHE A 41 13.38 4.72 -1.23
CA PHE A 41 12.58 5.71 -0.50
C PHE A 41 11.13 5.76 -0.98
N ARG A 42 10.88 5.71 -2.29
CA ARG A 42 9.51 5.63 -2.84
C ARG A 42 8.79 4.36 -2.42
N ALA A 43 9.47 3.20 -2.41
CA ALA A 43 8.90 1.97 -1.90
C ALA A 43 8.51 2.08 -0.42
N ILE A 44 9.34 2.72 0.42
CA ILE A 44 9.02 2.99 1.83
C ILE A 44 7.78 3.90 1.95
N CYS A 45 7.66 4.93 1.10
CA CYS A 45 6.48 5.79 1.08
C CYS A 45 5.20 5.00 0.73
N GLU A 46 5.29 4.06 -0.22
CA GLU A 46 4.16 3.21 -0.57
C GLU A 46 3.80 2.23 0.55
N ALA A 47 4.81 1.58 1.13
CA ALA A 47 4.67 0.64 2.24
C ALA A 47 4.41 1.30 3.61
N ARG A 48 4.26 2.65 3.65
CA ARG A 48 4.10 3.44 4.89
C ARG A 48 3.09 2.86 5.89
N PRO A 49 1.87 2.44 5.47
CA PRO A 49 0.90 1.89 6.43
C PRO A 49 1.37 0.58 7.06
N ALA A 50 1.96 -0.32 6.28
CA ALA A 50 2.47 -1.61 6.75
C ALA A 50 3.70 -1.45 7.65
N LEU A 51 4.54 -0.45 7.39
CA LEU A 51 5.74 -0.14 8.17
C LEU A 51 5.43 0.63 9.47
N GLY A 52 4.19 1.06 9.69
CA GLY A 52 3.81 1.80 10.90
C GLY A 52 4.46 3.19 11.04
N VAL A 53 4.90 3.79 9.93
CA VAL A 53 5.62 5.08 9.93
C VAL A 53 4.72 6.24 9.55
N THR A 54 5.04 7.43 10.08
CA THR A 54 4.27 8.66 9.84
C THR A 54 4.88 9.49 8.70
N ASP A 55 4.09 10.33 8.04
CA ASP A 55 4.60 11.23 6.97
C ASP A 55 5.73 12.15 7.44
N ARG A 56 5.65 12.58 8.70
CA ARG A 56 6.68 13.40 9.33
C ARG A 56 7.97 12.60 9.58
N ALA A 57 7.86 11.30 9.87
CA ALA A 57 9.03 10.41 9.92
C ALA A 57 9.63 10.21 8.53
N LEU A 58 8.83 10.03 7.49
CA LEU A 58 9.31 9.95 6.11
C LEU A 58 9.99 11.24 5.66
N THR A 59 9.49 12.41 6.08
CA THR A 59 10.17 13.69 5.83
C THR A 59 11.57 13.75 6.46
N VAL A 60 11.74 13.16 7.64
CA VAL A 60 13.05 13.07 8.30
C VAL A 60 13.94 12.05 7.58
N LEU A 61 13.38 10.93 7.12
CA LEU A 61 14.13 9.94 6.34
C LEU A 61 14.61 10.51 5.00
N ASP A 62 13.74 11.18 4.26
CA ASP A 62 14.07 11.95 3.06
C ASP A 62 15.24 12.89 3.32
N ALA A 63 15.11 13.73 4.35
CA ALA A 63 16.17 14.64 4.77
C ALA A 63 17.47 13.91 5.14
N LEU A 64 17.43 12.76 5.81
CA LEU A 64 18.62 11.95 6.10
C LEU A 64 19.29 11.44 4.81
N LEU A 65 18.51 10.93 3.86
CA LEU A 65 19.00 10.38 2.60
C LEU A 65 19.68 11.44 1.72
N THR A 66 19.28 12.71 1.83
CA THR A 66 20.00 13.81 1.14
C THR A 66 21.44 14.02 1.65
N PHE A 67 21.81 13.51 2.82
CA PHE A 67 23.20 13.53 3.32
C PHE A 67 24.02 12.32 2.89
N TYR A 68 23.37 11.34 2.26
CA TYR A 68 24.06 10.22 1.64
C TYR A 68 24.58 10.67 0.26
N PRO A 69 25.91 10.62 0.03
CA PRO A 69 26.55 11.29 -1.11
C PRO A 69 26.14 10.70 -2.46
N ASP A 70 25.91 9.39 -2.50
CA ASP A 70 25.63 8.66 -3.73
C ASP A 70 24.14 8.41 -3.95
N ASP A 71 23.78 8.08 -5.19
CA ASP A 71 22.40 7.70 -5.53
C ASP A 71 22.08 6.22 -5.28
N GLU A 72 23.11 5.41 -5.02
CA GLU A 72 22.97 4.00 -4.67
C GLU A 72 23.50 3.72 -3.27
N ILE A 73 22.66 3.12 -2.45
CA ILE A 73 23.02 2.65 -1.11
C ILE A 73 23.74 1.31 -1.26
N SER A 74 24.95 1.24 -0.72
CA SER A 74 25.81 0.05 -0.77
C SER A 74 26.80 0.05 0.40
N GLU A 75 27.28 -1.11 0.81
CA GLU A 75 28.29 -1.23 1.87
C GLU A 75 29.62 -0.56 1.49
N GLU A 76 30.04 -0.69 0.22
CA GLU A 76 31.28 -0.11 -0.32
C GLU A 76 31.39 1.41 -0.12
N LYS A 77 30.26 2.11 -0.18
CA LYS A 77 30.17 3.58 -0.08
C LYS A 77 30.00 4.08 1.36
N GLY A 78 29.95 3.15 2.31
CA GLY A 78 29.60 3.41 3.70
C GLY A 78 28.10 3.60 3.88
N LEU A 79 27.60 3.26 5.07
CA LEU A 79 26.17 3.25 5.38
C LEU A 79 25.79 4.24 6.48
N ILE A 80 26.70 5.11 6.91
CA ILE A 80 26.49 6.00 8.05
C ILE A 80 26.48 7.46 7.59
N VAL A 81 25.38 8.16 7.87
CA VAL A 81 25.25 9.61 7.70
C VAL A 81 25.30 10.32 9.06
N PHE A 82 25.96 11.46 9.14
CA PHE A 82 26.21 12.16 10.40
C PHE A 82 25.83 13.65 10.35
N PRO A 83 24.61 14.02 9.91
CA PRO A 83 24.21 15.42 9.86
C PRO A 83 24.05 16.02 11.27
N SER A 84 24.39 17.30 11.38
CA SER A 84 24.04 18.11 12.55
C SER A 84 22.52 18.24 12.67
N ASN A 85 21.99 18.37 13.89
CA ASN A 85 20.55 18.57 14.07
C ASN A 85 20.04 19.85 13.39
N ALA A 86 20.87 20.89 13.28
CA ALA A 86 20.51 22.14 12.59
C ALA A 86 20.34 21.92 11.08
N GLN A 87 21.30 21.27 10.41
CA GLN A 87 21.20 20.96 8.98
C GLN A 87 20.07 19.97 8.69
N LEU A 88 19.90 18.95 9.55
CA LEU A 88 18.82 17.99 9.41
C LEU A 88 17.45 18.66 9.58
N SER A 89 17.31 19.57 10.54
CA SER A 89 16.10 20.37 10.74
C SER A 89 15.78 21.23 9.52
N LEU A 90 16.78 21.90 8.94
CA LEU A 90 16.62 22.72 7.74
C LEU A 90 16.05 21.90 6.57
N ARG A 91 16.61 20.72 6.29
CA ARG A 91 16.13 19.82 5.22
C ARG A 91 14.81 19.15 5.56
N ALA A 92 14.53 18.90 6.85
CA ALA A 92 13.26 18.39 7.35
C ALA A 92 12.21 19.51 7.55
N ARG A 93 12.21 20.53 6.67
CA ARG A 93 11.21 21.61 6.64
C ARG A 93 11.14 22.44 7.93
N GLY A 94 12.29 22.74 8.54
CA GLY A 94 12.38 23.56 9.76
C GLY A 94 11.83 22.88 11.02
N MET A 95 11.79 21.56 11.05
CA MET A 95 11.24 20.80 12.18
C MET A 95 12.00 21.10 13.47
N THR A 96 11.28 21.40 14.56
CA THR A 96 11.90 21.72 15.86
C THR A 96 12.74 20.54 16.39
N PRO A 97 13.75 20.78 17.24
CA PRO A 97 14.61 19.71 17.77
C PRO A 97 13.86 18.61 18.55
N ALA A 98 12.76 18.95 19.23
CA ALA A 98 11.94 17.97 19.92
C ALA A 98 11.19 17.06 18.94
N THR A 99 10.53 17.64 17.95
CA THR A 99 9.79 16.91 16.90
C THR A 99 10.73 16.06 16.05
N LEU A 100 11.90 16.59 15.70
CA LEU A 100 12.94 15.84 14.99
C LEU A 100 13.38 14.59 15.77
N ARG A 101 13.66 14.72 17.07
CA ARG A 101 14.03 13.59 17.92
C ARG A 101 12.94 12.53 18.01
N ARG A 102 11.67 12.96 18.09
CA ARG A 102 10.50 12.05 18.09
C ARG A 102 10.43 11.24 16.80
N HIS A 103 10.51 11.88 15.64
CA HIS A 103 10.41 11.18 14.37
C HIS A 103 11.64 10.32 14.04
N LEU A 104 12.83 10.72 14.51
CA LEU A 104 13.99 9.83 14.47
C LEU A 104 13.82 8.59 15.35
N ALA A 105 13.08 8.68 16.47
CA ALA A 105 12.77 7.50 17.28
C ALA A 105 11.82 6.56 16.52
N VAL A 106 10.78 7.11 15.88
CA VAL A 106 9.85 6.33 15.04
C VAL A 106 10.59 5.57 13.93
N LEU A 107 11.56 6.21 13.24
CA LEU A 107 12.35 5.53 12.21
C LEU A 107 13.24 4.41 12.76
N VAL A 108 13.75 4.56 13.98
CA VAL A 108 14.54 3.52 14.67
C VAL A 108 13.64 2.38 15.13
N GLU A 109 12.48 2.69 15.72
CA GLU A 109 11.49 1.71 16.17
C GLU A 109 10.93 0.89 15.00
N ALA A 110 10.72 1.54 13.85
CA ALA A 110 10.32 0.87 12.62
C ALA A 110 11.47 0.10 11.94
N GLY A 111 12.69 0.11 12.49
CA GLY A 111 13.85 -0.58 11.94
C GLY A 111 14.28 -0.07 10.56
N LEU A 112 14.01 1.19 10.23
CA LEU A 112 14.43 1.81 8.96
C LEU A 112 15.80 2.46 9.06
N ILE A 113 16.19 2.91 10.26
CA ILE A 113 17.52 3.43 10.53
C ILE A 113 18.03 2.88 11.87
N LEU A 114 19.35 2.86 12.03
CA LEU A 114 20.00 2.59 13.30
C LEU A 114 20.75 3.82 13.80
N ARG A 115 20.80 3.99 15.12
CA ARG A 115 21.67 5.00 15.74
C ARG A 115 22.98 4.34 16.12
N LYS A 116 24.07 4.83 15.54
CA LYS A 116 25.43 4.51 15.97
C LYS A 116 25.94 5.68 16.80
N ASP A 117 25.67 5.63 18.10
CA ASP A 117 26.06 6.68 19.04
C ASP A 117 27.58 6.61 19.31
N SER A 118 28.21 7.77 19.49
CA SER A 118 29.61 7.86 19.90
C SER A 118 29.76 7.85 21.42
N PRO A 119 30.97 7.60 21.95
CA PRO A 119 31.25 7.65 23.40
C PRO A 119 30.97 9.01 24.05
N ASN A 120 30.85 10.09 23.27
CA ASN A 120 30.55 11.44 23.77
C ASN A 120 29.17 11.97 23.31
N GLY A 121 28.37 11.13 22.65
CA GLY A 121 27.04 11.49 22.14
C GLY A 121 27.04 12.45 20.94
N LYS A 122 28.19 12.83 20.38
CA LYS A 122 28.30 13.65 19.15
C LYS A 122 28.34 12.78 17.89
N ARG A 123 27.90 13.33 16.75
CA ARG A 123 27.98 12.64 15.44
C ARG A 123 29.21 13.14 14.68
N TYR A 124 30.12 12.25 14.33
CA TYR A 124 31.34 12.57 13.59
C TYR A 124 31.91 11.31 12.93
N ALA A 125 32.74 11.50 11.90
CA ALA A 125 33.57 10.45 11.32
C ALA A 125 35.03 10.68 11.75
N ARG A 126 35.67 9.65 12.31
CA ARG A 126 37.09 9.62 12.58
C ARG A 126 37.77 8.95 11.39
N ARG A 127 38.69 9.66 10.74
CA ARG A 127 39.59 9.03 9.76
C ARG A 127 40.69 8.28 10.50
N ASP A 128 41.07 7.13 9.98
CA ASP A 128 42.21 6.37 10.49
C ASP A 128 43.53 7.10 10.17
N ARG A 129 44.65 6.55 10.66
CA ARG A 129 45.99 7.14 10.43
C ARG A 129 46.42 7.13 8.96
N ALA A 130 45.73 6.37 8.09
CA ALA A 130 45.97 6.29 6.65
C ALA A 130 45.03 7.21 5.83
N GLY A 131 44.11 7.94 6.49
CA GLY A 131 43.19 8.86 5.84
C GLY A 131 41.88 8.23 5.35
N ALA A 132 41.68 6.92 5.53
CA ALA A 132 40.42 6.23 5.27
C ALA A 132 39.42 6.47 6.41
N VAL A 133 38.12 6.29 6.16
CA VAL A 133 37.08 6.45 7.21
C VAL A 133 37.21 5.29 8.20
N GLY A 134 37.79 5.53 9.37
CA GLY A 134 38.02 4.50 10.40
C GLY A 134 36.74 4.17 11.17
N GLU A 135 36.13 5.16 11.84
CA GLU A 135 34.88 4.98 12.60
C GLU A 135 33.93 6.15 12.37
N ALA A 136 32.71 5.88 11.90
CA ALA A 136 31.64 6.87 11.78
C ALA A 136 30.57 6.68 12.86
N PHE A 137 30.12 7.78 13.46
CA PHE A 137 29.06 7.83 14.46
C PHE A 137 27.94 8.76 13.98
N GLY A 138 26.72 8.24 13.89
CA GLY A 138 25.60 8.90 13.22
C GLY A 138 24.38 8.00 13.09
N PHE A 139 23.67 8.11 11.96
CA PHE A 139 22.58 7.23 11.60
C PHE A 139 23.03 6.26 10.52
N SER A 140 22.91 4.97 10.78
CA SER A 140 23.12 3.94 9.78
C SER A 140 21.84 3.71 8.99
N VAL A 141 21.97 3.73 7.66
CA VAL A 141 20.93 3.35 6.68
C VAL A 141 21.05 1.89 6.25
N ALA A 142 21.96 1.12 6.87
CA ALA A 142 22.10 -0.32 6.62
C ALA A 142 20.78 -1.11 6.68
N PRO A 143 19.84 -0.83 7.63
CA PRO A 143 18.57 -1.54 7.65
C PRO A 143 17.73 -1.37 6.38
N LEU A 144 17.88 -0.25 5.67
CA LEU A 144 17.18 -0.04 4.40
C LEU A 144 17.65 -1.03 3.34
N LEU A 145 18.96 -1.30 3.30
CA LEU A 145 19.54 -2.24 2.35
C LEU A 145 19.23 -3.69 2.73
N ALA A 146 19.36 -4.03 4.02
CA ALA A 146 19.04 -5.35 4.56
C ALA A 146 17.56 -5.74 4.32
N ARG A 147 16.65 -4.79 4.47
CA ARG A 147 15.20 -5.00 4.32
C ARG A 147 14.67 -4.58 2.95
N ALA A 148 15.55 -4.34 1.98
CA ALA A 148 15.13 -3.80 0.68
C ALA A 148 14.07 -4.67 0.00
N ALA A 149 14.29 -5.99 -0.05
CA ALA A 149 13.35 -6.93 -0.66
C ALA A 149 11.99 -6.97 0.07
N GLU A 150 12.00 -6.96 1.41
CA GLU A 150 10.77 -6.89 2.23
C GLU A 150 9.99 -5.60 1.92
N ILE A 151 10.67 -4.45 1.94
CA ILE A 151 10.08 -3.15 1.68
C ILE A 151 9.51 -3.06 0.27
N GLU A 152 10.26 -3.53 -0.73
CA GLU A 152 9.83 -3.58 -2.14
C GLU A 152 8.59 -4.47 -2.30
N SER A 153 8.55 -5.62 -1.62
CA SER A 153 7.39 -6.52 -1.61
C SER A 153 6.16 -5.87 -0.95
N LEU A 154 6.33 -5.22 0.20
CA LEU A 154 5.24 -4.51 0.88
C LEU A 154 4.69 -3.36 0.04
N ALA A 155 5.57 -2.64 -0.67
CA ALA A 155 5.18 -1.58 -1.59
C ALA A 155 4.37 -2.14 -2.77
N ALA A 156 4.84 -3.23 -3.39
CA ALA A 156 4.15 -3.88 -4.49
C ALA A 156 2.76 -4.39 -4.07
N GLN A 157 2.66 -5.03 -2.89
CA GLN A 157 1.39 -5.48 -2.35
C GLN A 157 0.43 -4.31 -2.14
N THR A 158 0.90 -3.20 -1.56
CA THR A 158 0.07 -2.01 -1.32
C THR A 158 -0.47 -1.41 -2.61
N VAL A 159 0.33 -1.40 -3.69
CA VAL A 159 -0.12 -0.94 -5.01
C VAL A 159 -1.18 -1.88 -5.58
N THR A 160 -0.97 -3.19 -5.50
CA THR A 160 -1.92 -4.21 -5.95
C THR A 160 -3.25 -4.10 -5.20
N ASP A 161 -3.22 -3.95 -3.88
CA ASP A 161 -4.44 -3.83 -3.06
C ASP A 161 -5.25 -2.58 -3.41
N ARG A 162 -4.58 -1.45 -3.64
CA ARG A 162 -5.24 -0.22 -4.07
C ARG A 162 -5.89 -0.36 -5.44
N GLU A 163 -5.20 -1.01 -6.37
CA GLU A 163 -5.74 -1.23 -7.72
C GLU A 163 -6.92 -2.20 -7.71
N LEU A 164 -6.82 -3.30 -6.94
CA LEU A 164 -7.92 -4.23 -6.75
C LEU A 164 -9.15 -3.53 -6.15
N LEU A 165 -8.95 -2.71 -5.12
CA LEU A 165 -10.01 -1.91 -4.53
C LEU A 165 -10.64 -0.93 -5.55
N ARG A 166 -9.81 -0.27 -6.36
CA ARG A 166 -10.26 0.67 -7.41
C ARG A 166 -11.15 -0.05 -8.43
N VAL A 167 -10.68 -1.16 -8.99
CA VAL A 167 -11.41 -1.97 -9.98
C VAL A 167 -12.69 -2.53 -9.39
N THR A 168 -12.65 -3.03 -8.16
CA THR A 168 -13.84 -3.59 -7.48
C THR A 168 -14.91 -2.52 -7.26
N ARG A 169 -14.52 -1.31 -6.83
CA ARG A 169 -15.45 -0.17 -6.68
C ARG A 169 -16.05 0.28 -8.01
N GLU A 170 -15.24 0.32 -9.06
CA GLU A 170 -15.69 0.65 -10.41
C GLU A 170 -16.75 -0.35 -10.90
N ARG A 171 -16.46 -1.65 -10.80
CA ARG A 171 -17.41 -2.72 -11.14
C ARG A 171 -18.69 -2.66 -10.31
N LEU A 172 -18.58 -2.42 -9.01
CA LEU A 172 -19.75 -2.29 -8.12
C LEU A 172 -20.62 -1.10 -8.54
N THR A 173 -20.00 0.04 -8.88
CA THR A 173 -20.71 1.24 -9.33
C THR A 173 -21.46 0.97 -10.64
N LEU A 174 -20.82 0.31 -11.60
CA LEU A 174 -21.44 -0.08 -12.87
C LEU A 174 -22.60 -1.07 -12.64
N CYS A 175 -22.38 -2.11 -11.83
CA CYS A 175 -23.39 -3.11 -11.54
C CYS A 175 -24.64 -2.49 -10.87
N ARG A 176 -24.45 -1.60 -9.90
CA ARG A 176 -25.55 -0.86 -9.25
C ARG A 176 -26.37 -0.05 -10.25
N ARG A 177 -25.68 0.68 -11.14
CA ARG A 177 -26.32 1.49 -12.18
C ARG A 177 -27.12 0.61 -13.14
N ASP A 178 -26.54 -0.50 -13.58
CA ASP A 178 -27.19 -1.43 -14.51
C ASP A 178 -28.45 -2.03 -13.87
N ILE A 179 -28.38 -2.54 -12.64
CA ILE A 179 -29.54 -3.08 -11.91
C ILE A 179 -30.66 -2.03 -11.81
N SER A 180 -30.32 -0.80 -11.39
CA SER A 180 -31.32 0.28 -11.26
C SER A 180 -31.99 0.58 -12.59
N LYS A 181 -31.23 0.65 -13.69
CA LYS A 181 -31.79 0.91 -15.02
C LYS A 181 -32.65 -0.24 -15.53
N LEU A 182 -32.21 -1.48 -15.35
CA LEU A 182 -32.96 -2.65 -15.79
C LEU A 182 -34.30 -2.78 -15.05
N ILE A 183 -34.32 -2.54 -13.73
CA ILE A 183 -35.55 -2.51 -12.94
C ILE A 183 -36.46 -1.38 -13.45
N MET A 184 -35.92 -0.18 -13.66
CA MET A 184 -36.69 0.96 -14.16
C MET A 184 -37.34 0.67 -15.51
N THR A 185 -36.56 0.15 -16.48
CA THR A 185 -37.07 -0.26 -17.79
C THR A 185 -38.14 -1.34 -17.68
N ALA A 186 -37.97 -2.32 -16.78
CA ALA A 186 -38.96 -3.36 -16.60
C ALA A 186 -40.31 -2.84 -16.09
N LEU A 187 -40.26 -1.85 -15.20
CA LEU A 187 -41.46 -1.19 -14.67
C LEU A 187 -42.11 -0.27 -15.71
N GLU A 188 -41.32 0.49 -16.46
CA GLU A 188 -41.80 1.39 -17.53
C GLU A 188 -42.47 0.62 -18.69
N GLU A 189 -41.91 -0.54 -19.06
CA GLU A 189 -42.44 -1.42 -20.12
C GLU A 189 -43.50 -2.41 -19.58
N GLU A 190 -43.96 -2.26 -18.33
CA GLU A 190 -44.97 -3.08 -17.66
C GLU A 190 -44.71 -4.60 -17.78
N ILE A 191 -43.42 -5.00 -17.70
CA ILE A 191 -43.02 -6.39 -17.82
C ILE A 191 -43.49 -7.16 -16.58
N SER A 192 -44.18 -8.29 -16.77
CA SER A 192 -44.60 -9.16 -15.66
C SER A 192 -43.39 -9.77 -14.92
N GLY A 193 -43.32 -9.60 -13.60
CA GLY A 193 -42.28 -10.19 -12.76
C GLY A 193 -42.35 -9.70 -11.31
N ASP A 194 -41.65 -10.37 -10.39
CA ASP A 194 -41.51 -9.93 -8.99
C ASP A 194 -40.46 -8.81 -8.85
N TRP A 195 -40.75 -7.66 -9.45
CA TRP A 195 -39.84 -6.50 -9.41
C TRP A 195 -39.76 -5.85 -8.03
N GLU A 196 -40.78 -6.04 -7.19
CA GLU A 196 -40.79 -5.57 -5.82
C GLU A 196 -39.82 -6.37 -4.95
N GLY A 197 -39.83 -7.70 -5.05
CA GLY A 197 -38.86 -8.58 -4.40
C GLY A 197 -37.43 -8.29 -4.85
N ILE A 198 -37.20 -8.16 -6.16
CA ILE A 198 -35.89 -7.79 -6.73
C ILE A 198 -35.42 -6.43 -6.20
N SER A 199 -36.31 -5.44 -6.15
CA SER A 199 -35.99 -4.11 -5.61
C SER A 199 -35.64 -4.15 -4.11
N ALA A 200 -36.32 -5.00 -3.33
CA ALA A 200 -36.03 -5.20 -1.92
C ALA A 200 -34.66 -5.87 -1.69
N MET A 201 -34.33 -6.88 -2.49
CA MET A 201 -33.00 -7.51 -2.48
C MET A 201 -31.91 -6.50 -2.83
N PHE A 202 -32.12 -5.70 -3.88
CA PHE A 202 -31.16 -4.67 -4.28
C PHE A 202 -30.92 -3.64 -3.16
N ARG A 203 -31.98 -3.16 -2.49
CA ARG A 203 -31.85 -2.24 -1.34
C ARG A 203 -31.07 -2.88 -0.18
N THR A 204 -31.30 -4.16 0.09
CA THR A 204 -30.57 -4.91 1.11
C THR A 204 -29.07 -4.98 0.81
N LEU A 205 -28.69 -5.24 -0.45
CA LEU A 205 -27.30 -5.25 -0.88
C LEU A 205 -26.64 -3.87 -0.77
N LEU A 206 -27.37 -2.80 -1.14
CA LEU A 206 -26.88 -1.43 -1.00
C LEU A 206 -26.61 -1.06 0.46
N ALA A 207 -27.48 -1.47 1.38
CA ALA A 207 -27.35 -1.19 2.80
C ALA A 207 -26.13 -1.87 3.45
N ARG A 208 -25.60 -2.94 2.85
CA ARG A 208 -24.43 -3.67 3.35
C ARG A 208 -23.08 -3.05 2.94
N ILE A 209 -23.07 -2.06 2.03
CA ILE A 209 -21.83 -1.42 1.59
C ILE A 209 -21.22 -0.58 2.73
N PRO A 210 -20.00 -0.88 3.21
CA PRO A 210 -19.37 -0.13 4.29
C PRO A 210 -18.98 1.30 3.86
N ARG A 211 -18.92 2.23 4.83
CA ARG A 211 -18.40 3.60 4.60
C ARG A 211 -16.92 3.63 4.26
N VAL A 212 -16.14 2.75 4.88
CA VAL A 212 -14.72 2.52 4.59
C VAL A 212 -14.60 1.04 4.23
N ALA A 213 -14.48 0.75 2.94
CA ALA A 213 -14.49 -0.62 2.44
C ALA A 213 -13.13 -0.98 1.83
N THR A 214 -12.69 -2.21 2.13
CA THR A 214 -11.57 -2.89 1.49
C THR A 214 -12.05 -3.67 0.26
N ALA A 215 -11.11 -4.22 -0.52
CA ALA A 215 -11.48 -5.06 -1.66
C ALA A 215 -12.18 -6.34 -1.19
N GLU A 216 -11.73 -6.92 -0.07
CA GLU A 216 -12.30 -8.12 0.54
C GLU A 216 -13.74 -7.89 1.02
N ASP A 217 -14.05 -6.69 1.54
CA ASP A 217 -15.42 -6.33 1.92
C ASP A 217 -16.35 -6.22 0.69
N LEU A 218 -15.83 -5.70 -0.43
CA LEU A 218 -16.64 -5.39 -1.61
C LEU A 218 -16.77 -6.56 -2.59
N ALA A 219 -15.81 -7.48 -2.62
CA ALA A 219 -15.84 -8.65 -3.50
C ALA A 219 -17.13 -9.49 -3.35
N PRO A 220 -17.54 -9.95 -2.16
CA PRO A 220 -18.76 -10.73 -2.02
C PRO A 220 -20.02 -9.93 -2.39
N LEU A 221 -20.06 -8.64 -2.08
CA LEU A 221 -21.17 -7.76 -2.47
C LEU A 221 -21.26 -7.60 -4.00
N LEU A 222 -20.12 -7.51 -4.67
CA LEU A 222 -20.07 -7.44 -6.13
C LEU A 222 -20.56 -8.74 -6.77
N ASP A 223 -20.19 -9.90 -6.21
CA ASP A 223 -20.66 -11.20 -6.70
C ASP A 223 -22.18 -11.34 -6.53
N GLU A 224 -22.71 -11.00 -5.34
CA GLU A 224 -24.15 -11.02 -5.08
C GLU A 224 -24.93 -10.06 -5.99
N MET A 225 -24.41 -8.84 -6.22
CA MET A 225 -25.01 -7.91 -7.18
C MET A 225 -24.91 -8.44 -8.62
N GLY A 226 -23.82 -9.13 -8.97
CA GLY A 226 -23.65 -9.78 -10.26
C GLY A 226 -24.71 -10.84 -10.52
N LEU A 227 -25.02 -11.67 -9.51
CA LEU A 227 -26.09 -12.67 -9.56
C LEU A 227 -27.46 -12.02 -9.75
N LEU A 228 -27.77 -10.97 -8.96
CA LEU A 228 -29.03 -10.24 -9.10
C LEU A 228 -29.18 -9.60 -10.49
N ARG A 229 -28.11 -9.01 -11.01
CA ARG A 229 -28.09 -8.45 -12.37
C ARG A 229 -28.35 -9.54 -13.42
N ALA A 230 -27.71 -10.69 -13.29
CA ALA A 230 -27.89 -11.80 -14.23
C ALA A 230 -29.33 -12.35 -14.20
N GLU A 231 -29.93 -12.45 -13.03
CA GLU A 231 -31.34 -12.84 -12.87
C GLU A 231 -32.28 -11.87 -13.58
N ILE A 232 -32.12 -10.56 -13.35
CA ILE A 232 -32.90 -9.51 -14.01
C ILE A 232 -32.76 -9.61 -15.54
N VAL A 233 -31.54 -9.70 -16.04
CA VAL A 233 -31.29 -9.83 -17.49
C VAL A 233 -31.97 -11.08 -18.05
N ASN A 234 -31.86 -12.22 -17.38
CA ASN A 234 -32.51 -13.46 -17.81
C ASN A 234 -34.03 -13.33 -17.87
N MET A 235 -34.66 -12.65 -16.90
CA MET A 235 -36.11 -12.40 -16.91
C MET A 235 -36.52 -11.54 -18.11
N LEU A 236 -35.77 -10.46 -18.36
CA LEU A 236 -36.03 -9.56 -19.49
C LEU A 236 -35.83 -10.25 -20.84
N GLU A 237 -34.74 -11.02 -21.00
CA GLU A 237 -34.45 -11.75 -22.24
C GLU A 237 -35.50 -12.82 -22.55
N ARG A 238 -35.98 -13.55 -21.54
CA ARG A 238 -37.06 -14.52 -21.73
C ARG A 238 -38.31 -13.84 -22.29
N ARG A 239 -38.67 -12.66 -21.78
CA ARG A 239 -39.83 -11.91 -22.28
C ARG A 239 -39.66 -11.47 -23.73
N ILE A 240 -38.48 -10.94 -24.09
CA ILE A 240 -38.18 -10.55 -25.48
C ILE A 240 -38.30 -11.75 -26.42
N LYS A 241 -37.83 -12.93 -26.00
CA LYS A 241 -37.94 -14.15 -26.80
C LYS A 241 -39.39 -14.61 -26.96
N THR A 242 -40.20 -14.58 -25.90
CA THR A 242 -41.63 -14.93 -25.98
C THR A 242 -42.38 -13.98 -26.93
N GLN A 243 -42.21 -12.66 -26.80
CA GLN A 243 -42.84 -11.70 -27.71
C GLN A 243 -42.47 -11.93 -29.19
N LYS A 244 -41.22 -12.30 -29.48
CA LYS A 244 -40.79 -12.63 -30.86
C LYS A 244 -41.44 -13.90 -31.41
N ILE A 245 -41.74 -14.88 -30.56
CA ILE A 245 -42.42 -16.12 -30.97
C ILE A 245 -43.91 -15.84 -31.24
N ASP A 246 -44.58 -15.11 -30.35
CA ASP A 246 -45.99 -14.72 -30.51
C ASP A 246 -46.20 -13.87 -31.80
N ALA A 247 -45.24 -12.99 -32.10
CA ALA A 247 -45.24 -12.17 -33.32
C ALA A 247 -44.99 -13.00 -34.61
N ASN A 248 -44.29 -14.14 -34.51
CA ASN A 248 -44.07 -15.04 -35.65
C ASN A 248 -45.23 -16.03 -35.84
N GLU A 249 -45.84 -16.55 -34.78
CA GLU A 249 -47.03 -17.42 -34.88
C GLU A 249 -48.22 -16.66 -35.50
N SER A 250 -48.41 -15.40 -35.11
CA SER A 250 -49.42 -14.52 -35.73
C SER A 250 -49.16 -14.20 -37.22
N GLN A 251 -47.98 -14.51 -37.77
CA GLN A 251 -47.68 -14.37 -39.20
C GLN A 251 -47.84 -15.68 -40.00
N ILE A 252 -48.03 -16.84 -39.37
CA ILE A 252 -48.03 -18.16 -40.05
C ILE A 252 -49.45 -18.75 -40.25
N GLU A 253 -50.51 -18.17 -39.68
CA GLU A 253 -51.87 -18.79 -39.67
C GLU A 253 -52.81 -18.49 -40.86
N HIS A 254 -52.30 -18.29 -42.08
CA HIS A 254 -53.17 -18.27 -43.26
C HIS A 254 -52.67 -19.15 -44.41
N HIS A 255 -52.46 -20.45 -44.14
CA HIS A 255 -52.44 -21.45 -45.20
C HIS A 255 -53.88 -21.89 -45.53
N LYS A 256 -54.50 -21.24 -46.52
CA LYS A 256 -55.77 -21.70 -47.08
C LYS A 256 -55.53 -22.98 -47.91
N GLN A 257 -56.03 -24.12 -47.44
CA GLN A 257 -56.22 -25.30 -48.30
C GLN A 257 -57.53 -25.14 -49.08
N ASN A 258 -57.44 -25.11 -50.41
CA ASN A 258 -58.60 -25.27 -51.29
C ASN A 258 -58.73 -26.75 -51.67
N SER A 259 -59.93 -27.30 -51.46
CA SER A 259 -60.44 -28.45 -52.22
C SER A 259 -60.93 -28.00 -53.59
#